data_AF-A0A7C6SLZ9-F1
#
_entry.id   AF-A0A7C6SLZ9-F1
#
_cell.length_a   1.000
_cell.length_b   1.000
_cell.length_c   1.000
_cell.angle_alpha   90.00
_cell.angle_beta   90.00
_cell.angle_gamma   90.00
#
_symmetry.space_group_name_H-M   'P 1'
#
loop_
_entity.id
_entity.type
_entity.pdbx_description
1 polymer ?
#
loop_
_entity_poly.entity_id
_entity_poly.type
_entity_poly.pdbx_seq_one_letter_code
_entity_poly.pdbx_strand_id
1 'polypeptide(L)'
;MAVNGVTHQKTIQDIINASENKANERNTDGLGKDDFLKLLITQLTHQDPMNPVDDKEFIAQMAQFSTLEQMQNMNSDFSQIKAFSMIGKTVTASIINKGTNAQEVIQGIVDSVTIENGKSILNVNGKDVPVDSVISVEGERIIHNDEDISKYTGLIGHKVEGIVYDSSTADMIGVAGVLKEIQRGIYENYGVLDGVSVNVAAINTEFVSADPEFRTNYLTSNLGEKVNLIISDGNGGEVPVTGVLNNFHVEDSGRITAVLDRVQISVDSIYKIKENLDSINDEAAGEGGEME
;
A
#
# COMPACT_ATOMS: atom_id res chain seq x y z
N MET A 1 35.36 46.16 50.34
CA MET A 1 34.33 45.17 50.68
C MET A 1 33.21 45.33 49.66
N ALA A 2 33.01 44.35 48.78
CA ALA A 2 31.87 44.29 47.87
C ALA A 2 31.20 42.92 48.05
N VAL A 3 29.93 42.94 48.41
CA VAL A 3 29.09 41.76 48.62
C VAL A 3 28.53 41.33 47.25
N ASN A 4 28.90 40.14 46.78
CA ASN A 4 28.26 39.49 45.64
C ASN A 4 27.35 38.38 46.16
N GLY A 5 26.11 38.73 46.49
CA GLY A 5 25.03 37.77 46.69
C GLY A 5 24.30 37.56 45.37
N VAL A 6 24.79 36.66 44.52
CA VAL A 6 24.02 36.17 43.36
C VAL A 6 23.18 35.00 43.86
N THR A 7 21.90 35.26 44.05
CA THR A 7 20.86 34.26 44.32
C THR A 7 20.84 33.28 43.14
N HIS A 8 21.38 32.08 43.35
CA HIS A 8 21.30 31.01 42.36
C HIS A 8 19.84 30.54 42.28
N GLN A 9 19.14 30.98 41.24
CA GLN A 9 17.81 30.48 40.93
C GLN A 9 17.99 29.03 40.46
N LYS A 10 17.53 28.08 41.28
CA LYS A 10 17.60 26.65 40.96
C LYS A 10 16.93 26.41 39.62
N THR A 11 17.58 25.64 38.75
CA THR A 11 16.96 25.25 37.50
C THR A 11 15.80 24.30 37.78
N ILE A 12 14.86 24.21 36.84
CA ILE A 12 13.76 23.25 36.93
C ILE A 12 14.31 21.82 37.14
N GLN A 13 15.47 21.53 36.55
CA GLN A 13 16.17 20.25 36.71
C GLN A 13 16.67 20.00 38.14
N ASP A 14 17.15 21.03 38.85
CA ASP A 14 17.62 20.91 40.24
C ASP A 14 16.46 20.72 41.23
N ILE A 15 15.27 21.19 40.87
CA ILE A 15 14.04 21.01 41.66
C ILE A 15 13.50 19.58 41.46
N ILE A 16 13.59 19.04 40.25
CA ILE A 16 13.22 17.65 39.91
C ILE A 16 14.12 16.65 40.64
N ASN A 17 15.45 16.85 40.60
CA ASN A 17 16.39 15.94 41.27
C ASN A 17 16.25 15.97 42.81
N ALA A 18 15.82 17.10 43.37
CA ALA A 18 15.56 17.22 44.81
C ALA A 18 14.23 16.59 45.24
N SER A 19 13.24 16.47 44.35
CA SER A 19 11.97 15.78 44.64
C SER A 19 12.09 14.26 44.49
N GLU A 20 12.87 13.76 43.53
CA GLU A 20 13.18 12.33 43.36
C GLU A 20 13.88 11.74 44.61
N ASN A 21 14.82 12.48 45.20
CA ASN A 21 15.52 12.02 46.41
C ASN A 21 14.64 11.99 47.67
N LYS A 22 13.57 12.80 47.73
CA LYS A 22 12.61 12.77 48.85
C LYS A 22 11.49 11.73 48.66
N ALA A 23 11.18 11.33 47.43
CA ALA A 23 10.21 10.28 47.14
C ALA A 23 10.72 8.89 47.56
N ASN A 24 12.04 8.64 47.46
CA ASN A 24 12.63 7.36 47.87
C ASN A 24 12.62 7.09 49.40
N GLU A 25 12.46 8.12 50.25
CA GLU A 25 12.39 7.94 51.72
C GLU A 25 10.96 7.67 52.24
N ARG A 26 9.94 7.83 51.40
CA ARG A 26 8.54 7.54 51.75
C ARG A 26 7.99 6.54 50.75
N ASN A 27 7.95 5.27 51.13
CA ASN A 27 7.29 4.20 50.38
C ASN A 27 5.84 4.57 50.06
N THR A 28 5.60 5.21 48.91
CA THR A 28 4.27 5.54 48.37
C THR A 28 3.94 4.70 47.13
N ASP A 29 4.71 3.64 46.87
CA ASP A 29 4.64 2.81 45.65
C ASP A 29 3.38 1.90 45.58
N GLY A 30 2.28 2.31 46.21
CA GLY A 30 1.07 1.49 46.31
C GLY A 30 -0.18 2.19 46.82
N LEU A 31 -0.25 3.53 46.79
CA LEU A 31 -1.53 4.21 46.98
C LEU A 31 -2.08 4.60 45.61
N GLY A 32 -3.00 3.79 45.08
CA GLY A 32 -3.73 4.15 43.88
C GLY A 32 -4.61 5.39 44.10
N LYS A 33 -4.96 6.06 43.00
CA LYS A 33 -5.92 7.18 42.93
C LYS A 33 -7.18 6.96 43.78
N ASP A 34 -7.67 5.72 43.85
CA ASP A 34 -8.88 5.33 44.57
C ASP A 34 -8.69 5.26 46.10
N ASP A 35 -7.52 4.82 46.56
CA ASP A 35 -7.18 4.80 47.99
C ASP A 35 -6.88 6.21 48.50
N PHE A 36 -6.34 7.07 47.63
CA PHE A 36 -6.18 8.50 47.89
C PHE A 36 -7.53 9.23 47.97
N LEU A 37 -8.47 9.00 47.04
CA LEU A 37 -9.82 9.60 47.09
C LEU A 37 -10.60 9.16 48.35
N LYS A 38 -10.45 7.91 48.79
CA LYS A 38 -11.01 7.43 50.06
C LYS A 38 -10.42 8.14 51.26
N LEU A 39 -9.10 8.33 51.28
CA LEU A 39 -8.44 9.07 52.36
C LEU A 39 -8.84 10.55 52.37
N LEU A 40 -8.98 11.17 51.20
CA LEU A 40 -9.46 12.55 51.04
C LEU A 40 -10.89 12.74 51.58
N ILE A 41 -11.80 11.82 51.26
CA ILE A 41 -13.18 11.83 51.76
C ILE A 41 -13.20 11.57 53.28
N THR A 42 -12.36 10.66 53.75
CA THR A 42 -12.25 10.33 55.19
C THR A 42 -11.72 11.51 55.99
N GLN A 43 -10.76 12.26 55.47
CA GLN A 43 -10.25 13.47 56.12
C GLN A 43 -11.28 14.61 56.07
N LEU A 44 -11.94 14.85 54.92
CA LEU A 44 -13.03 15.84 54.81
C LEU A 44 -14.19 15.61 55.77
N THR A 45 -14.48 14.35 56.11
CA THR A 45 -15.54 13.99 57.07
C THR A 45 -15.13 14.13 58.54
N HIS A 46 -13.83 14.21 58.85
CA HIS A 46 -13.29 14.20 60.22
C HIS A 46 -12.37 15.39 60.57
N GLN A 47 -12.29 16.44 59.74
CA GLN A 47 -11.43 17.59 60.03
C GLN A 47 -12.00 18.52 61.11
N ASP A 48 -11.17 18.85 62.09
CA ASP A 48 -11.39 19.93 63.06
C ASP A 48 -11.21 21.29 62.35
N PRO A 49 -12.19 22.22 62.42
CA PRO A 49 -12.19 23.48 61.66
C PRO A 49 -10.99 24.42 61.86
N MET A 50 -10.14 24.18 62.86
CA MET A 50 -9.13 25.13 63.31
C MET A 50 -7.73 25.01 62.66
N ASN A 51 -7.42 23.98 61.86
CA ASN A 51 -6.13 23.90 61.12
C ASN A 51 -6.22 23.21 59.73
N PRO A 52 -6.82 23.85 58.71
CA PRO A 52 -7.06 23.23 57.40
C PRO A 52 -5.96 23.48 56.34
N VAL A 53 -4.73 23.88 56.70
CA VAL A 53 -3.75 24.46 55.74
C VAL A 53 -2.65 23.50 55.25
N ASP A 54 -2.06 22.67 56.13
CA ASP A 54 -0.96 21.76 55.74
C ASP A 54 -1.43 20.61 54.81
N ASP A 55 -2.63 20.09 55.03
CA ASP A 55 -3.17 19.00 54.20
C ASP A 55 -3.50 19.49 52.78
N LYS A 56 -3.87 20.77 52.62
CA LYS A 56 -4.21 21.34 51.31
C LYS A 56 -3.00 21.47 50.39
N GLU A 57 -1.84 21.85 50.91
CA GLU A 57 -0.62 21.98 50.12
C GLU A 57 -0.10 20.61 49.66
N PHE A 58 -0.17 19.60 50.54
CA PHE A 58 0.16 18.22 50.19
C PHE A 58 -0.81 17.62 49.15
N ILE A 59 -2.12 17.83 49.33
CA ILE A 59 -3.15 17.42 48.36
C ILE A 59 -2.93 18.12 47.02
N ALA A 60 -2.59 19.40 47.02
CA ALA A 60 -2.29 20.15 45.79
C ALA A 60 -1.07 19.59 45.06
N GLN A 61 0.01 19.26 45.77
CA GLN A 61 1.20 18.64 45.19
C GLN A 61 0.91 17.23 44.66
N MET A 62 0.16 16.41 45.40
CA MET A 62 -0.18 15.05 44.96
C MET A 62 -1.13 15.06 43.75
N ALA A 63 -2.11 15.97 43.73
CA ALA A 63 -2.97 16.19 42.57
C ALA A 63 -2.15 16.63 41.34
N GLN A 64 -1.12 17.45 41.53
CA GLN A 64 -0.20 17.85 40.47
C GLN A 64 0.62 16.65 39.95
N PHE A 65 1.15 15.80 40.82
CA PHE A 65 1.82 14.56 40.42
C PHE A 65 0.90 13.60 39.68
N SER A 66 -0.31 13.37 40.18
CA SER A 66 -1.31 12.50 39.53
C SER A 66 -1.69 13.01 38.14
N THR A 67 -1.77 14.34 37.97
CA THR A 67 -2.05 14.95 36.66
C THR A 67 -0.87 14.75 35.70
N LEU A 68 0.37 14.88 36.18
CA LEU A 68 1.56 14.62 35.38
C LEU A 68 1.68 13.15 34.97
N GLU A 69 1.40 12.22 35.88
CA GLU A 69 1.38 10.79 35.60
C GLU A 69 0.32 10.45 34.54
N GLN A 70 -0.90 10.99 34.68
CA GLN A 70 -1.95 10.81 33.69
C GLN A 70 -1.55 11.38 32.32
N MET A 71 -0.84 12.51 32.29
CA MET A 71 -0.33 13.10 31.05
C MET A 71 0.78 12.23 30.42
N GLN A 72 1.65 11.64 31.23
CA GLN A 72 2.66 10.69 30.76
C GLN A 72 2.03 9.42 30.18
N ASN A 73 1.02 8.87 30.86
CA ASN A 73 0.25 7.72 30.37
C ASN A 73 -0.44 8.05 29.03
N MET A 74 -1.10 9.21 28.93
CA MET A 74 -1.73 9.66 27.69
C MET A 74 -0.72 9.84 26.54
N ASN A 75 0.46 10.38 26.84
CA ASN A 75 1.53 10.51 25.83
C ASN A 75 2.04 9.13 25.38
N SER A 76 2.14 8.15 26.29
CA SER A 76 2.50 6.77 25.95
C SER A 76 1.42 6.13 25.07
N ASP A 77 0.15 6.23 25.43
CA ASP A 77 -0.97 5.72 24.64
C ASP A 77 -1.01 6.35 23.25
N PHE A 78 -0.78 7.65 23.14
CA PHE A 78 -0.71 8.34 21.85
C PHE A 78 0.48 7.85 21.00
N SER A 79 1.64 7.61 21.61
CA SER A 79 2.80 7.04 20.93
C SER A 79 2.53 5.61 20.44
N GLN A 80 1.80 4.80 21.21
CA GLN A 80 1.37 3.46 20.81
C GLN A 80 0.39 3.51 19.64
N ILE A 81 -0.63 4.37 19.68
CA ILE A 81 -1.57 4.57 18.58
C ILE A 81 -0.83 5.00 17.31
N LYS A 82 0.09 5.97 17.43
CA LYS A 82 0.94 6.41 16.32
C LYS A 82 1.73 5.24 15.74
N ALA A 83 2.34 4.41 16.59
CA ALA A 83 3.10 3.23 16.17
C ALA A 83 2.23 2.21 15.42
N PHE A 84 1.09 1.82 15.99
CA PHE A 84 0.18 0.86 15.36
C PHE A 84 -0.35 1.38 14.02
N SER A 85 -0.56 2.69 13.89
CA SER A 85 -0.98 3.32 12.63
C SER A 85 0.08 3.25 11.52
N MET A 86 1.32 2.90 11.84
CA MET A 86 2.43 2.77 10.88
C MET A 86 2.64 1.33 10.39
N ILE A 87 2.01 0.33 11.01
CA ILE A 87 2.10 -1.07 10.55
C ILE A 87 1.64 -1.14 9.08
N GLY A 88 2.44 -1.78 8.23
CA GLY A 88 2.18 -1.90 6.79
C GLY A 88 2.51 -0.65 5.96
N LYS A 89 2.93 0.46 6.59
CA LYS A 89 3.35 1.68 5.87
C LYS A 89 4.85 1.72 5.67
N THR A 90 5.28 2.41 4.61
CA THR A 90 6.69 2.72 4.40
C THR A 90 7.09 3.89 5.29
N VAL A 91 8.16 3.70 6.07
CA VAL A 91 8.73 4.75 6.92
C VAL A 91 10.17 5.01 6.54
N THR A 92 10.60 6.26 6.70
CA THR A 92 12.01 6.65 6.69
C THR A 92 12.40 7.09 8.09
N ALA A 93 13.43 6.48 8.66
CA ALA A 93 13.88 6.75 10.01
C ALA A 93 15.40 6.91 10.07
N SER A 94 15.87 7.69 11.04
CA SER A 94 17.30 7.86 11.31
C SER A 94 17.66 7.14 12.60
N ILE A 95 18.38 6.03 12.48
CA ILE A 95 18.85 5.22 13.60
C ILE A 95 20.35 5.39 13.83
N ILE A 96 20.81 5.01 15.02
CA ILE A 96 22.25 4.90 15.31
C ILE A 96 22.61 3.42 15.17
N ASN A 97 23.54 3.12 14.27
CA ASN A 97 24.03 1.76 14.11
C ASN A 97 24.87 1.37 15.34
N LYS A 98 24.39 0.40 16.12
CA LYS A 98 25.04 -0.05 17.38
C LYS A 98 26.46 -0.60 17.18
N GLY A 99 26.84 -1.01 15.97
CA GLY A 99 28.17 -1.54 15.67
C GLY A 99 29.20 -0.48 15.27
N THR A 100 28.75 0.64 14.68
CA THR A 100 29.65 1.67 14.13
C THR A 100 29.50 3.04 14.80
N ASN A 101 28.48 3.21 15.65
CA ASN A 101 28.04 4.50 16.20
C ASN A 101 27.75 5.58 15.14
N ALA A 102 27.60 5.20 13.87
CA ALA A 102 27.24 6.11 12.80
C ALA A 102 25.73 6.26 12.72
N GLN A 103 25.29 7.47 12.34
CA GLN A 103 23.91 7.72 11.98
C GLN A 103 23.62 7.05 10.63
N GLU A 104 22.56 6.24 10.59
CA GLU A 104 22.13 5.48 9.44
C GLU A 104 20.66 5.82 9.14
N VAL A 105 20.36 6.13 7.88
CA VAL A 105 18.98 6.29 7.42
C VAL A 105 18.48 4.94 6.92
N ILE A 106 17.36 4.48 7.45
CA ILE A 106 16.67 3.28 7.01
C ILE A 106 15.32 3.66 6.41
N GLN A 107 15.00 3.07 5.26
CA GLN A 107 13.69 3.15 4.63
C GLN A 107 13.15 1.74 4.41
N GLY A 108 11.88 1.52 4.75
CA GLY A 108 11.24 0.21 4.57
C GLY A 108 9.81 0.18 5.11
N ILE A 109 9.14 -0.94 4.86
CA ILE A 109 7.80 -1.20 5.39
C ILE A 109 7.93 -1.61 6.86
N VAL A 110 7.02 -1.13 7.71
CA VAL A 110 6.91 -1.58 9.10
C VAL A 110 6.21 -2.93 9.16
N ASP A 111 6.96 -3.98 9.50
CA ASP A 111 6.47 -5.35 9.61
C ASP A 111 5.66 -5.58 10.89
N SER A 112 6.12 -5.00 12.00
CA SER A 112 5.47 -5.14 13.31
C SER A 112 5.82 -3.98 14.25
N VAL A 113 5.04 -3.84 15.31
CA VAL A 113 5.30 -2.91 16.43
C VAL A 113 5.45 -3.72 17.71
N THR A 114 6.51 -3.45 18.46
CA THR A 114 6.76 -4.01 19.80
C THR A 114 6.77 -2.87 20.81
N ILE A 115 6.16 -3.08 21.97
CA ILE A 115 6.19 -2.13 23.09
C ILE A 115 7.17 -2.66 24.13
N GLU A 116 8.25 -1.92 24.39
CA GLU A 116 9.24 -2.24 25.41
C GLU A 116 9.41 -1.07 26.38
N ASN A 117 9.22 -1.32 27.67
CA ASN A 117 9.35 -0.29 28.72
C ASN A 117 8.53 1.00 28.43
N GLY A 118 7.33 0.83 27.86
CA GLY A 118 6.44 1.94 27.49
C GLY A 118 6.86 2.70 26.22
N LYS A 119 7.90 2.25 25.51
CA LYS A 119 8.36 2.81 24.23
C LYS A 119 7.94 1.93 23.07
N SER A 120 7.39 2.56 22.04
CA SER A 120 7.03 1.89 20.80
C SER A 120 8.23 1.73 19.88
N ILE A 121 8.52 0.49 19.48
CA ILE A 121 9.60 0.12 18.58
C ILE A 121 8.98 -0.51 17.33
N LEU A 122 9.35 0.00 16.16
CA LEU A 122 8.96 -0.52 14.86
C LEU A 122 10.00 -1.54 14.39
N ASN A 123 9.57 -2.63 13.77
CA ASN A 123 10.46 -3.50 13.00
C ASN A 123 10.42 -3.10 11.53
N VAL A 124 11.57 -2.68 10.98
CA VAL A 124 11.70 -2.25 9.57
C VAL A 124 12.89 -3.00 8.97
N ASN A 125 12.64 -3.86 7.98
CA ASN A 125 13.66 -4.72 7.36
C ASN A 125 14.45 -5.55 8.41
N GLY A 126 13.77 -6.01 9.47
CA GLY A 126 14.42 -6.75 10.56
C GLY A 126 15.26 -5.91 11.53
N LYS A 127 15.28 -4.57 11.41
CA LYS A 127 15.93 -3.67 12.37
C LYS A 127 14.90 -2.98 13.27
N ASP A 128 15.28 -2.81 14.54
CA ASP A 128 14.49 -2.09 15.52
C ASP A 128 14.65 -0.57 15.33
N VAL A 129 13.52 0.10 15.12
CA VAL A 129 13.43 1.53 14.85
C VAL A 129 12.52 2.18 15.88
N PRO A 130 13.02 3.02 16.81
CA PRO A 130 12.17 3.77 17.72
C PRO A 130 11.19 4.67 16.97
N VAL A 131 9.92 4.72 17.40
CA VAL A 131 8.91 5.59 16.76
C VAL A 131 9.31 7.06 16.73
N ASP A 132 10.05 7.52 17.74
CA ASP A 132 10.54 8.89 17.84
C ASP A 132 11.66 9.21 16.82
N SER A 133 12.26 8.18 16.22
CA SER A 133 13.31 8.33 15.20
C SER A 133 12.78 8.37 13.76
N VAL A 134 11.46 8.21 13.59
CA VAL A 134 10.79 8.28 12.29
C VAL A 134 10.77 9.72 11.80
N ILE A 135 11.36 9.96 10.63
CA ILE A 135 11.43 11.26 9.98
C ILE A 135 10.19 11.49 9.11
N SER A 136 9.79 10.47 8.33
CA SER A 136 8.60 10.51 7.51
C SER A 136 7.87 9.18 7.55
N VAL A 137 6.54 9.26 7.52
CA VAL A 137 5.66 8.13 7.22
C VAL A 137 5.11 8.44 5.84
N GLU A 138 5.52 7.66 4.86
CA GLU A 138 4.83 7.66 3.58
C GLU A 138 3.51 6.94 3.82
N GLY A 139 2.42 7.52 3.30
CA GLY A 139 1.14 6.81 3.29
C GLY A 139 1.37 5.41 2.74
N GLU A 140 0.52 4.47 3.15
CA GLU A 140 0.43 3.18 2.50
C GLU A 140 0.51 3.46 1.00
N ARG A 141 1.53 2.93 0.32
CA ARG A 141 1.51 2.92 -1.15
C ARG A 141 0.51 1.85 -1.51
N ILE A 142 -0.75 2.15 -1.21
CA ILE A 142 -1.92 1.92 -2.00
C ILE A 142 -1.46 2.22 -3.43
N ILE A 143 -0.85 1.25 -4.10
CA ILE A 143 -0.86 1.21 -5.54
C ILE A 143 -2.30 0.83 -5.86
N HIS A 144 -3.23 1.75 -5.59
CA HIS A 144 -4.58 1.63 -6.10
C HIS A 144 -4.54 2.40 -7.40
N ASN A 145 -4.45 1.61 -8.44
CA ASN A 145 -5.41 1.79 -9.48
C ASN A 145 -6.83 1.81 -8.87
N ASP A 146 -7.23 2.96 -8.32
CA ASP A 146 -8.50 3.19 -7.60
C ASP A 146 -9.64 3.43 -8.59
N GLU A 147 -9.38 3.16 -9.87
CA GLU A 147 -10.39 3.28 -10.89
C GLU A 147 -11.48 2.24 -10.67
N ASP A 148 -12.69 2.75 -10.69
CA ASP A 148 -13.91 1.99 -10.60
C ASP A 148 -14.06 1.12 -11.86
N ILE A 149 -13.59 -0.13 -11.76
CA ILE A 149 -13.74 -1.16 -12.80
C ILE A 149 -15.21 -1.38 -13.18
N SER A 150 -16.16 -1.05 -12.31
CA SER A 150 -17.59 -1.22 -12.55
C SER A 150 -18.05 -0.44 -13.78
N LYS A 151 -17.40 0.69 -14.10
CA LYS A 151 -17.67 1.49 -15.31
C LYS A 151 -17.47 0.71 -16.60
N TYR A 152 -16.53 -0.24 -16.58
CA TYR A 152 -16.16 -1.03 -17.75
C TYR A 152 -16.86 -2.39 -17.78
N THR A 153 -17.46 -2.85 -16.67
CA THR A 153 -18.13 -4.17 -16.62
C THR A 153 -19.26 -4.31 -17.66
N GLY A 154 -19.96 -3.23 -18.00
CA GLY A 154 -20.98 -3.21 -19.05
C GLY A 154 -20.43 -3.43 -20.47
N LEU A 155 -19.11 -3.33 -20.66
CA LEU A 155 -18.44 -3.57 -21.94
C LEU A 155 -18.14 -5.06 -22.15
N ILE A 156 -18.22 -5.89 -21.10
CA ILE A 156 -17.98 -7.32 -21.21
C ILE A 156 -19.01 -7.92 -22.17
N GLY A 157 -18.54 -8.77 -23.09
CA GLY A 157 -19.31 -9.37 -24.18
C GLY A 157 -19.39 -8.53 -25.47
N HIS A 158 -18.97 -7.26 -25.42
CA HIS A 158 -18.96 -6.39 -26.60
C HIS A 158 -17.63 -6.44 -27.33
N LYS A 159 -17.66 -6.12 -28.63
CA LYS A 159 -16.45 -5.92 -29.40
C LYS A 159 -15.91 -4.53 -29.14
N VAL A 160 -14.66 -4.43 -28.70
CA VAL A 160 -14.00 -3.17 -28.37
C VAL A 160 -12.76 -2.97 -29.22
N GLU A 161 -12.36 -1.72 -29.43
CA GLU A 161 -11.05 -1.35 -29.96
C GLU A 161 -10.27 -0.61 -28.87
N GLY A 162 -9.04 -1.05 -28.63
CA GLY A 162 -8.11 -0.49 -27.64
C GLY A 162 -6.68 -0.56 -28.13
N ILE A 163 -5.71 -0.35 -27.23
CA ILE A 163 -4.29 -0.24 -27.58
C ILE A 163 -3.47 -1.24 -26.76
N VAL A 164 -2.54 -1.93 -27.42
CA VAL A 164 -1.37 -2.56 -26.79
C VAL A 164 -0.16 -1.66 -27.00
N TYR A 165 0.75 -1.60 -26.03
CA TYR A 165 1.92 -0.73 -26.09
C TYR A 165 3.17 -1.40 -25.51
N ASP A 166 4.34 -0.99 -25.99
CA ASP A 166 5.62 -1.33 -25.38
C ASP A 166 6.14 -0.10 -24.61
N SER A 167 6.31 -0.24 -23.30
CA SER A 167 6.81 0.85 -22.45
C SER A 167 8.28 1.20 -22.69
N SER A 168 9.05 0.30 -23.32
CA SER A 168 10.47 0.48 -23.62
C SER A 168 10.69 1.28 -24.90
N THR A 169 9.87 1.04 -25.92
CA THR A 169 9.98 1.70 -27.23
C THR A 169 8.98 2.85 -27.42
N ALA A 170 7.96 2.93 -26.56
CA ALA A 170 6.80 3.81 -26.68
C ALA A 170 5.93 3.55 -27.93
N ASP A 171 6.10 2.39 -28.58
CA ASP A 171 5.26 1.97 -29.68
C ASP A 171 3.86 1.57 -29.19
N MET A 172 2.85 1.88 -29.99
CA MET A 172 1.44 1.65 -29.69
C MET A 172 0.73 1.08 -30.91
N ILE A 173 0.00 -0.02 -30.73
CA ILE A 173 -0.74 -0.67 -31.80
C ILE A 173 -2.20 -0.84 -31.39
N GLY A 174 -3.10 -0.36 -32.24
CA GLY A 174 -4.53 -0.54 -32.06
C GLY A 174 -4.94 -1.99 -32.32
N VAL A 175 -5.71 -2.56 -31.42
CA VAL A 175 -6.22 -3.93 -31.51
C VAL A 175 -7.72 -3.96 -31.26
N ALA A 176 -8.40 -4.95 -31.84
CA ALA A 176 -9.84 -5.13 -31.69
C ALA A 176 -10.17 -6.57 -31.34
N GLY A 177 -11.09 -6.75 -30.39
CA GLY A 177 -11.52 -8.08 -29.93
C GLY A 177 -12.76 -7.99 -29.07
N VAL A 178 -13.30 -9.16 -28.67
CA VAL A 178 -14.43 -9.23 -27.74
C VAL A 178 -13.89 -9.19 -26.32
N LEU A 179 -14.34 -8.22 -25.52
CA LEU A 179 -13.94 -8.12 -24.12
C LEU A 179 -14.58 -9.25 -23.31
N LYS A 180 -13.79 -10.16 -22.77
CA LYS A 180 -14.28 -11.33 -22.01
C LYS A 180 -14.29 -11.13 -20.51
N GLU A 181 -13.28 -10.46 -20.00
CA GLU A 181 -13.14 -10.20 -18.58
C GLU A 181 -12.36 -8.91 -18.36
N ILE A 182 -12.53 -8.35 -17.17
CA ILE A 182 -11.78 -7.21 -16.70
C ILE A 182 -11.04 -7.64 -15.45
N GLN A 183 -9.74 -7.43 -15.46
CA GLN A 183 -8.84 -7.84 -14.40
C GLN A 183 -8.20 -6.61 -13.77
N ARG A 184 -8.18 -6.58 -12.45
CA ARG A 184 -7.44 -5.55 -11.72
C ARG A 184 -5.96 -5.88 -11.77
N GLY A 185 -5.16 -4.99 -12.36
CA GLY A 185 -3.71 -5.08 -12.33
C GLY A 185 -3.12 -4.24 -11.20
N ILE A 186 -1.82 -4.43 -10.96
CA ILE A 186 -1.06 -3.70 -9.92
C ILE A 186 -0.90 -2.23 -10.30
N TYR A 187 -0.74 -1.92 -11.61
CA TYR A 187 -0.47 -0.57 -12.09
C TYR A 187 -1.64 0.03 -12.88
N GLU A 188 -2.35 -0.79 -13.67
CA GLU A 188 -3.51 -0.38 -14.48
C GLU A 188 -4.52 -1.55 -14.56
N ASN A 189 -5.74 -1.27 -15.03
CA ASN A 189 -6.81 -2.26 -15.10
C ASN A 189 -6.77 -2.82 -16.52
N TYR A 190 -6.89 -4.14 -16.64
CA TYR A 190 -6.73 -4.81 -17.92
C TYR A 190 -8.07 -5.36 -18.41
N GLY A 191 -8.40 -5.04 -19.66
CA GLY A 191 -9.40 -5.76 -20.42
C GLY A 191 -8.75 -6.95 -21.10
N VAL A 192 -9.35 -8.13 -20.97
CA VAL A 192 -8.89 -9.34 -21.66
C VAL A 192 -9.77 -9.58 -22.87
N LEU A 193 -9.16 -9.52 -24.05
CA LEU A 193 -9.82 -9.64 -25.33
C LEU A 193 -9.62 -11.01 -25.96
N ASP A 194 -10.68 -11.53 -26.56
CA ASP A 194 -10.65 -12.69 -27.45
C ASP A 194 -10.87 -12.28 -28.91
N GLY A 195 -10.39 -13.11 -29.84
CA GLY A 195 -10.55 -12.90 -31.28
C GLY A 195 -9.73 -11.73 -31.84
N VAL A 196 -8.59 -11.41 -31.20
CA VAL A 196 -7.74 -10.30 -31.60
C VAL A 196 -6.90 -10.66 -32.81
N SER A 197 -7.18 -10.03 -33.95
CA SER A 197 -6.44 -10.24 -35.20
C SER A 197 -5.20 -9.33 -35.26
N VAL A 198 -4.02 -9.90 -35.48
CA VAL A 198 -2.73 -9.18 -35.48
C VAL A 198 -1.84 -9.61 -36.64
N ASN A 199 -0.96 -8.71 -37.10
CA ASN A 199 0.16 -9.08 -37.96
C ASN A 199 1.34 -9.50 -37.08
N VAL A 200 1.86 -10.70 -37.29
CA VAL A 200 3.02 -11.21 -36.53
C VAL A 200 4.29 -10.76 -37.24
N ALA A 201 5.14 -9.99 -36.55
CA ALA A 201 6.47 -9.63 -37.02
C ALA A 201 7.49 -10.70 -36.64
N ALA A 202 7.49 -11.12 -35.38
CA ALA A 202 8.42 -12.14 -34.86
C ALA A 202 7.81 -12.93 -33.69
N ILE A 203 8.46 -14.02 -33.30
CA ILE A 203 8.20 -14.70 -32.02
C ILE A 203 9.11 -14.08 -30.98
N ASN A 204 8.57 -13.62 -29.86
CA ASN A 204 9.34 -13.01 -28.79
C ASN A 204 9.95 -14.10 -27.91
N THR A 205 11.13 -14.59 -28.31
CA THR A 205 11.88 -15.61 -27.55
C THR A 205 13.31 -15.15 -27.33
N GLU A 206 13.96 -15.71 -26.30
CA GLU A 206 15.37 -15.43 -25.99
C GLU A 206 16.35 -15.91 -27.08
N PHE A 207 15.89 -16.74 -28.03
CA PHE A 207 16.70 -17.32 -29.08
C PHE A 207 16.28 -16.82 -30.45
N VAL A 208 17.25 -16.34 -31.22
CA VAL A 208 17.04 -15.99 -32.64
C VAL A 208 17.29 -17.24 -33.47
N SER A 209 16.25 -17.74 -34.16
CA SER A 209 16.41 -18.82 -35.13
C SER A 209 16.70 -18.26 -36.51
N ALA A 210 17.65 -18.89 -37.23
CA ALA A 210 17.94 -18.59 -38.63
C ALA A 210 17.10 -19.44 -39.61
N ASP A 211 16.31 -20.39 -39.10
CA ASP A 211 15.42 -21.23 -39.90
C ASP A 211 14.24 -20.39 -40.44
N PRO A 212 14.08 -20.26 -41.77
CA PRO A 212 12.98 -19.52 -42.38
C PRO A 212 11.59 -20.04 -41.99
N GLU A 213 11.47 -21.33 -41.67
CA GLU A 213 10.19 -21.95 -41.28
C GLU A 213 9.93 -21.92 -39.78
N PHE A 214 10.89 -21.43 -38.97
CA PHE A 214 10.81 -21.43 -37.51
C PHE A 214 9.49 -20.83 -36.98
N ARG A 215 9.09 -19.69 -37.54
CA ARG A 215 7.88 -18.97 -37.12
C ARG A 215 6.63 -19.81 -37.37
N THR A 216 6.50 -20.39 -38.56
CA THR A 216 5.38 -21.25 -38.94
C THR A 216 5.33 -22.53 -38.10
N ASN A 217 6.49 -23.17 -37.89
CA ASN A 217 6.60 -24.38 -37.09
C ASN A 217 6.27 -24.13 -35.61
N TYR A 218 6.74 -23.00 -35.07
CA TYR A 218 6.41 -22.56 -33.71
C TYR A 218 4.91 -22.33 -33.57
N LEU A 219 4.29 -21.56 -34.46
CA LEU A 219 2.85 -21.27 -34.41
C LEU A 219 2.00 -22.54 -34.58
N THR A 220 2.39 -23.44 -35.50
CA THR A 220 1.71 -24.73 -35.70
C THR A 220 1.72 -25.58 -34.44
N SER A 221 2.86 -25.61 -33.74
CA SER A 221 3.04 -26.44 -32.54
C SER A 221 2.39 -25.86 -31.28
N ASN A 222 2.01 -24.58 -31.30
CA ASN A 222 1.46 -23.85 -30.15
C ASN A 222 0.02 -23.38 -30.39
N LEU A 223 -0.71 -23.99 -31.33
CA LEU A 223 -2.16 -23.77 -31.48
C LEU A 223 -2.88 -24.17 -30.18
N GLY A 224 -3.73 -23.27 -29.67
CA GLY A 224 -4.42 -23.40 -28.39
C GLY A 224 -3.56 -23.10 -27.16
N GLU A 225 -2.27 -22.81 -27.34
CA GLU A 225 -1.33 -22.57 -26.25
C GLU A 225 -0.99 -21.08 -26.10
N LYS A 226 -0.45 -20.72 -24.93
CA LYS A 226 0.01 -19.36 -24.65
C LYS A 226 1.29 -19.07 -25.43
N VAL A 227 1.28 -17.99 -26.21
CA VAL A 227 2.40 -17.53 -27.03
C VAL A 227 2.78 -16.08 -26.68
N ASN A 228 4.03 -15.72 -26.95
CA ASN A 228 4.54 -14.36 -26.84
C ASN A 228 5.07 -13.94 -28.23
N LEU A 229 4.39 -12.97 -28.84
CA LEU A 229 4.63 -12.56 -30.23
C LEU A 229 4.99 -11.09 -30.27
N ILE A 230 5.84 -10.70 -31.22
CA ILE A 230 6.01 -9.30 -31.60
C ILE A 230 5.03 -9.04 -32.74
N ILE A 231 4.10 -8.11 -32.54
CA ILE A 231 3.12 -7.72 -33.55
C ILE A 231 3.51 -6.39 -34.20
N SER A 232 3.06 -6.13 -35.42
CA SER A 232 3.37 -4.88 -36.13
C SER A 232 2.15 -4.21 -36.77
N ASP A 233 2.18 -2.88 -36.81
CA ASP A 233 1.21 -2.04 -37.54
C ASP A 233 1.51 -1.93 -39.03
N GLY A 234 2.66 -2.44 -39.48
CA GLY A 234 3.13 -2.37 -40.87
C GLY A 234 3.82 -1.05 -41.25
N ASN A 235 3.89 -0.07 -40.34
CA ASN A 235 4.60 1.22 -40.53
C ASN A 235 5.91 1.30 -39.72
N GLY A 236 6.30 0.19 -39.08
CA GLY A 236 7.54 0.08 -38.32
C GLY A 236 7.34 0.05 -36.80
N GLY A 237 6.12 0.23 -36.31
CA GLY A 237 5.81 -0.01 -34.90
C GLY A 237 5.79 -1.51 -34.61
N GLU A 238 6.44 -1.91 -33.51
CA GLU A 238 6.46 -3.29 -33.03
C GLU A 238 6.14 -3.34 -31.54
N VAL A 239 5.20 -4.21 -31.15
CA VAL A 239 4.79 -4.35 -29.74
C VAL A 239 4.77 -5.82 -29.36
N PRO A 240 5.40 -6.22 -28.24
CA PRO A 240 5.29 -7.57 -27.71
C PRO A 240 3.89 -7.78 -27.10
N VAL A 241 3.22 -8.84 -27.52
CA VAL A 241 1.89 -9.22 -27.06
C VAL A 241 1.91 -10.68 -26.64
N THR A 242 1.31 -10.94 -25.48
CA THR A 242 1.06 -12.29 -24.99
C THR A 242 -0.43 -12.61 -25.11
N GLY A 243 -0.73 -13.80 -25.60
CA GLY A 243 -2.09 -14.30 -25.75
C GLY A 243 -2.11 -15.81 -25.96
N VAL A 244 -3.29 -16.40 -26.10
CA VAL A 244 -3.49 -17.79 -26.53
C VAL A 244 -3.66 -17.80 -28.03
N LEU A 245 -2.87 -18.60 -28.75
CA LEU A 245 -2.96 -18.68 -30.20
C LEU A 245 -4.20 -19.45 -30.62
N ASN A 246 -5.21 -18.77 -31.17
CA ASN A 246 -6.42 -19.42 -31.66
C ASN A 246 -6.18 -20.03 -33.05
N ASN A 247 -5.70 -19.20 -33.99
CA ASN A 247 -5.32 -19.61 -35.33
C ASN A 247 -4.28 -18.66 -35.93
N PHE A 248 -3.74 -19.04 -37.09
CA PHE A 248 -2.90 -18.16 -37.89
C PHE A 248 -3.03 -18.49 -39.37
N HIS A 249 -2.65 -17.53 -40.22
CA HIS A 249 -2.59 -17.68 -41.66
C HIS A 249 -1.27 -17.10 -42.19
N VAL A 250 -0.69 -17.77 -43.18
CA VAL A 250 0.49 -17.31 -43.90
C VAL A 250 0.05 -16.93 -45.30
N GLU A 251 0.18 -15.67 -45.65
CA GLU A 251 -0.12 -15.16 -46.99
C GLU A 251 0.96 -15.58 -47.99
N ASP A 252 0.65 -15.55 -49.29
CA ASP A 252 1.62 -15.77 -50.37
C ASP A 252 2.83 -14.82 -50.32
N SER A 253 2.65 -13.66 -49.68
CA SER A 253 3.70 -12.66 -49.44
C SER A 253 4.71 -13.06 -48.35
N GLY A 254 4.44 -14.14 -47.59
CA GLY A 254 5.18 -14.53 -46.39
C GLY A 254 4.77 -13.75 -45.14
N ARG A 255 3.81 -12.83 -45.23
CA ARG A 255 3.21 -12.17 -44.06
C ARG A 255 2.38 -13.18 -43.26
N ILE A 256 2.53 -13.13 -41.94
CA ILE A 256 1.77 -13.98 -41.03
C ILE A 256 0.75 -13.12 -40.29
N THR A 257 -0.52 -13.52 -40.36
CA THR A 257 -1.59 -12.99 -39.49
C THR A 257 -1.99 -14.04 -38.47
N ALA A 258 -2.31 -13.63 -37.25
CA ALA A 258 -2.74 -14.52 -36.18
C ALA A 258 -3.99 -13.97 -35.50
N VAL A 259 -4.83 -14.89 -35.02
CA VAL A 259 -5.93 -14.56 -34.11
C VAL A 259 -5.53 -15.04 -32.72
N LEU A 260 -5.52 -14.11 -31.78
CA LEU A 260 -5.14 -14.35 -30.39
C LEU A 260 -6.36 -14.18 -29.48
N ASP A 261 -6.47 -15.10 -28.53
CA ASP A 261 -7.37 -15.01 -27.40
C ASP A 261 -6.62 -14.57 -26.14
N ARG A 262 -7.35 -14.13 -25.12
CA ARG A 262 -6.80 -13.68 -23.83
C ARG A 262 -5.73 -12.59 -23.92
N VAL A 263 -5.81 -11.71 -24.93
CA VAL A 263 -4.89 -10.56 -25.07
C VAL A 263 -5.26 -9.48 -24.08
N GLN A 264 -4.29 -9.01 -23.29
CA GLN A 264 -4.51 -7.94 -22.33
C GLN A 264 -4.29 -6.56 -22.97
N ILE A 265 -5.24 -5.65 -22.75
CA ILE A 265 -5.13 -4.22 -23.07
C ILE A 265 -5.47 -3.40 -21.83
N SER A 266 -4.98 -2.17 -21.74
CA SER A 266 -5.44 -1.24 -20.71
C SER A 266 -6.92 -0.89 -20.94
N VAL A 267 -7.76 -0.96 -19.91
CA VAL A 267 -9.19 -0.60 -20.06
C VAL A 267 -9.39 0.87 -20.44
N ASP A 268 -8.48 1.76 -20.04
CA ASP A 268 -8.53 3.18 -20.40
C ASP A 268 -8.13 3.44 -21.87
N SER A 269 -7.45 2.47 -22.49
CA SER A 269 -7.15 2.54 -23.91
C SER A 269 -8.35 2.23 -24.80
N ILE A 270 -9.47 1.75 -24.24
CA ILE A 270 -10.67 1.44 -25.01
C ILE A 270 -11.30 2.73 -25.51
N TYR A 271 -11.19 2.99 -26.82
CA TYR A 271 -11.70 4.22 -27.43
C TYR A 271 -12.94 3.98 -28.31
N LYS A 272 -13.33 2.72 -28.54
CA LYS A 272 -14.50 2.37 -29.36
C LYS A 272 -15.16 1.08 -28.92
N ILE A 273 -16.49 1.07 -28.95
CA ILE A 273 -17.34 -0.09 -28.67
C ILE A 273 -18.21 -0.33 -29.92
N LYS A 274 -18.31 -1.59 -30.34
CA LYS A 274 -19.20 -2.07 -31.40
C LYS A 274 -20.13 -3.10 -30.78
N GLU A 275 -21.43 -2.97 -31.04
CA GLU A 275 -22.40 -4.00 -30.67
C GLU A 275 -22.01 -5.33 -31.31
N ASN A 276 -22.13 -6.40 -30.52
CA ASN A 276 -21.91 -7.74 -31.02
C ASN A 276 -23.18 -8.19 -31.77
N LEU A 277 -23.14 -8.20 -33.09
CA LEU A 277 -24.28 -8.55 -33.96
C LEU A 277 -24.68 -10.04 -33.85
N ASP A 278 -23.86 -10.87 -33.21
CA ASP A 278 -24.09 -12.32 -33.12
C ASP A 278 -25.19 -12.70 -32.12
N SER A 279 -25.59 -11.81 -31.21
CA SER A 279 -26.72 -12.08 -30.29
C SER A 279 -28.10 -11.81 -30.87
N ILE A 280 -28.20 -11.20 -32.07
CA ILE A 280 -29.49 -10.86 -32.70
C ILE A 280 -29.97 -11.98 -33.65
N ASN A 281 -29.05 -12.82 -34.14
CA ASN A 281 -29.39 -13.81 -35.17
C ASN A 281 -29.91 -15.16 -34.64
N ASP A 282 -29.81 -15.43 -33.32
CA ASP A 282 -30.31 -16.69 -32.74
C ASP A 282 -31.80 -16.63 -32.33
N GLU A 283 -32.38 -15.44 -32.14
CA GLU A 283 -33.83 -15.29 -31.91
C GLU A 283 -34.65 -15.29 -33.22
N ALA A 284 -34.06 -14.91 -34.35
CA ALA A 284 -34.77 -14.84 -35.64
C ALA A 284 -34.92 -16.20 -36.34
N ALA A 285 -34.21 -17.24 -35.90
CA ALA A 285 -34.29 -18.58 -36.49
C ALA A 285 -35.27 -19.53 -35.75
N GLY A 286 -35.81 -19.11 -34.60
CA GLY A 286 -36.65 -19.94 -33.72
C GLY A 286 -38.16 -19.87 -33.95
N GLU A 287 -38.69 -18.86 -34.64
CA GLU A 287 -40.15 -18.65 -34.78
C GLU A 287 -40.72 -18.98 -36.18
N GLY A 288 -39.96 -19.69 -37.02
CA GLY A 288 -40.36 -20.01 -38.40
C GLY A 288 -41.05 -21.36 -38.62
N GLY A 289 -41.37 -22.12 -37.58
CA GLY A 289 -41.73 -23.53 -37.75
C GLY A 289 -42.77 -24.05 -36.77
N GLU A 290 -43.97 -23.49 -36.77
CA GLU A 290 -45.22 -24.20 -36.44
C GLU A 290 -46.41 -23.27 -36.70
N MET A 291 -47.02 -23.39 -37.89
CA MET A 291 -48.48 -23.23 -38.08
C MET A 291 -48.87 -23.61 -39.52
N GLU A 292 -49.72 -24.64 -39.58
CA GLU A 292 -50.50 -25.22 -40.71
C GLU A 292 -49.80 -26.15 -41.72
#